data_AF-A0A847NZ09-F1
#
_entry.id   AF-A0A847NZ09-F1
#
_cell.length_a   1.000
_cell.length_b   1.000
_cell.length_c   1.000
_cell.angle_alpha   90.00
_cell.angle_beta   90.00
_cell.angle_gamma   90.00
#
_symmetry.space_group_name_H-M   'P 1'
#
loop_
_entity.id
_entity.type
_entity.pdbx_description
1 polymer ?
#
loop_
_entity_poly.entity_id
_entity_poly.type
_entity_poly.pdbx_seq_one_letter_code
_entity_poly.pdbx_strand_id
1 'polypeptide(L)'
;MRQTLIIALSVMLMLPASGSYDSVSKTRWSSIHSIPDADLLSGGKFLIDVQSFLYSDLNDGFKVKPSTFLTFGVTEWVNIEAGYAGSANLGLKARILAETNKFLPSMSVGIRNVFSHKEAYNFGYSPDSLSNELYVAFAKSIENINLRFHAGIQSIPKNHNEKVNPFFALEKYFGSGFYLSLETQRRNQQFYASLFGSFRFLKRKMEISAGLIDFTGIFNKNDGNVSLNFATDGQSSFTRPGIFLGLSFLGGMKSGKSDGFSSLEDRISRQNESISYLQKEVDSLKNLLKNSKNRIDNIDQSLKILSDSSDNEYSQLKKTIKEKLITIKTLYEEEPFEPENVKKTIQETVSYRERIVPVLKEICQDEKENSQIRIYAVSIMGELSSRNAADALIEVLSKAQLPEMKIEALIGLGKLKEVRAVYLMEQLTNDPHEGVAFTASEILLKLEKETGIKRSYNKSESIPEKNIPEKKIGKSNERPIVKTKTVERIDPENKNDPNTAINVVKTPVVTESNISEEEKAKIDSLPAPTLNDRR
;
A
#
# COMPACT_ATOMS: atom_id res chain seq x y z
N MET A 1 11.27 24.09 57.78
CA MET A 1 10.99 24.29 56.34
C MET A 1 12.17 23.92 55.43
N ARG A 2 13.32 24.62 55.47
CA ARG A 2 14.49 24.32 54.59
C ARG A 2 14.96 22.86 54.65
N GLN A 3 15.21 22.32 55.84
CA GLN A 3 15.77 20.95 55.98
C GLN A 3 14.82 19.85 55.47
N THR A 4 13.53 19.90 55.82
CA THR A 4 12.53 18.90 55.39
C THR A 4 12.29 18.94 53.88
N LEU A 5 12.25 20.14 53.29
CA LEU A 5 12.14 20.31 51.84
C LEU A 5 13.40 19.80 51.14
N ILE A 6 14.59 20.07 51.69
CA ILE A 6 15.86 19.55 51.17
C ILE A 6 15.89 18.02 51.20
N ILE A 7 15.39 17.39 52.28
CA ILE A 7 15.35 15.92 52.39
C ILE A 7 14.39 15.32 51.36
N ALA A 8 13.17 15.86 51.24
CA ALA A 8 12.19 15.39 50.24
C ALA A 8 12.74 15.54 48.81
N LEU A 9 13.36 16.69 48.51
CA LEU A 9 14.00 16.96 47.22
C LEU A 9 15.19 16.03 46.96
N SER A 10 16.00 15.75 47.98
CA SER A 10 17.16 14.84 47.88
C SER A 10 16.73 13.41 47.60
N VAL A 11 15.68 12.91 48.28
CA VAL A 11 15.13 11.57 48.03
C VAL A 11 14.59 11.45 46.60
N MET A 12 13.91 12.50 46.11
CA MET A 12 13.33 12.53 44.77
C MET A 12 14.39 12.57 43.65
N LEU A 13 15.55 13.19 43.93
CA LEU A 13 16.66 13.34 42.98
C LEU A 13 17.64 12.16 42.99
N MET A 14 17.82 11.47 44.13
CA MET A 14 18.84 10.41 44.29
C MET A 14 18.42 9.02 43.81
N LEU A 15 17.13 8.77 43.56
CA LEU A 15 16.65 7.45 43.17
C LEU A 15 16.77 7.24 41.65
N PRO A 16 17.53 6.22 41.19
CA PRO A 16 17.69 5.94 39.76
C PRO A 16 16.38 5.41 39.19
N ALA A 17 16.02 5.87 37.99
CA ALA A 17 14.91 5.29 37.24
C ALA A 17 15.42 4.06 36.49
N SER A 18 14.75 2.91 36.66
CA SER A 18 15.00 1.71 35.90
C SER A 18 14.01 1.60 34.73
N GLY A 19 14.53 1.49 33.50
CA GLY A 19 13.72 1.20 32.31
C GLY A 19 14.04 2.06 31.09
N SER A 20 13.76 1.50 29.92
CA SER A 20 14.03 2.03 28.58
C SER A 20 13.50 3.44 28.32
N TYR A 21 14.27 4.20 27.53
CA TYR A 21 14.11 5.60 27.12
C TYR A 21 12.86 5.90 26.28
N ASP A 22 11.66 5.64 26.80
CA ASP A 22 10.47 6.38 26.38
C ASP A 22 10.34 7.61 27.30
N SER A 23 9.89 8.74 26.75
CA SER A 23 9.75 10.04 27.44
C SER A 23 8.59 10.05 28.46
N VAL A 24 8.58 9.11 29.41
CA VAL A 24 7.47 8.85 30.34
C VAL A 24 7.23 10.00 31.33
N SER A 25 8.19 10.92 31.48
CA SER A 25 7.97 12.16 32.23
C SER A 25 7.01 13.11 31.54
N LYS A 26 6.80 13.06 30.22
CA LYS A 26 5.79 13.87 29.53
C LYS A 26 4.44 13.16 29.59
N THR A 27 3.54 13.62 30.44
CA THR A 27 2.21 13.02 30.59
C THR A 27 1.15 13.91 29.92
N ARG A 28 0.16 13.31 29.23
CA ARG A 28 -1.00 14.05 28.66
C ARG A 28 -2.06 14.40 29.72
N TRP A 29 -1.91 13.84 30.92
CA TRP A 29 -2.66 14.12 32.14
C TRP A 29 -1.67 14.02 33.29
N SER A 30 -1.48 15.12 34.02
CA SER A 30 -0.50 15.20 35.11
C SER A 30 -0.95 14.34 36.29
N SER A 31 0.01 13.93 37.13
CA SER A 31 -0.24 13.29 38.44
C SER A 31 -0.22 14.31 39.59
N ILE A 32 -0.33 15.59 39.25
CA ILE A 32 -0.52 16.72 40.15
C ILE A 32 -2.01 16.87 40.48
N HIS A 33 -2.32 17.15 41.75
CA HIS A 33 -3.69 17.10 42.28
C HIS A 33 -4.21 18.44 42.84
N SER A 34 -3.32 19.31 43.33
CA SER A 34 -3.70 20.55 44.02
C SER A 34 -3.48 21.81 43.17
N ILE A 35 -2.41 21.87 42.39
CA ILE A 35 -2.07 23.05 41.59
C ILE A 35 -2.43 22.88 40.10
N PRO A 36 -2.55 23.99 39.32
CA PRO A 36 -2.73 23.92 37.88
C PRO A 36 -1.49 23.37 37.15
N ASP A 37 -1.71 22.73 36.01
CA ASP A 37 -0.67 22.15 35.16
C ASP A 37 -0.81 22.58 33.68
N ALA A 38 0.26 22.36 32.91
CA ALA A 38 0.32 22.66 31.48
C ALA A 38 -0.01 21.46 30.56
N ASP A 39 -0.44 20.35 31.15
CA ASP A 39 -0.75 19.12 30.43
C ASP A 39 -2.23 19.12 30.00
N LEU A 40 -2.46 18.68 28.76
CA LEU A 40 -3.80 18.62 28.16
C LEU A 40 -4.05 17.26 27.55
N LEU A 41 -5.31 16.84 27.67
CA LEU A 41 -5.82 15.64 27.07
C LEU A 41 -5.83 15.81 25.54
N SER A 42 -5.66 14.71 24.83
CA SER A 42 -5.84 14.72 23.37
C SER A 42 -7.32 14.89 23.02
N GLY A 43 -7.60 15.40 21.83
CA GLY A 43 -8.97 15.48 21.30
C GLY A 43 -9.70 14.14 21.38
N GLY A 44 -10.95 14.16 21.86
CA GLY A 44 -11.80 12.97 22.02
C GLY A 44 -11.45 12.08 23.22
N LYS A 45 -10.45 12.46 24.04
CA LYS A 45 -10.18 11.80 25.33
C LYS A 45 -10.93 12.48 26.45
N PHE A 46 -11.29 11.70 27.46
CA PHE A 46 -11.90 12.20 28.68
C PHE A 46 -11.25 11.58 29.90
N LEU A 47 -11.26 12.34 30.98
CA LEU A 47 -10.74 11.96 32.28
C LEU A 47 -11.84 12.13 33.31
N ILE A 48 -12.19 11.05 34.00
CA ILE A 48 -13.05 11.10 35.19
C ILE A 48 -12.13 11.05 36.39
N ASP A 49 -12.26 12.01 37.29
CA ASP A 49 -11.53 12.08 38.55
C ASP A 49 -12.51 12.08 39.73
N VAL A 50 -12.26 11.21 40.70
CA VAL A 50 -13.03 11.10 41.93
C VAL A 50 -12.04 11.20 43.08
N GLN A 51 -12.19 12.23 43.89
CA GLN A 51 -11.25 12.50 44.97
C GLN A 51 -11.97 12.82 46.28
N SER A 52 -11.28 12.58 47.38
CA SER A 52 -11.77 12.85 48.72
C SER A 52 -10.66 13.49 49.55
N PHE A 53 -11.00 14.59 50.20
CA PHE A 53 -10.13 15.24 51.17
C PHE A 53 -10.63 14.96 52.59
N LEU A 54 -9.75 14.44 53.43
CA LEU A 54 -10.03 14.09 54.81
C LEU A 54 -9.18 14.97 55.74
N TYR A 55 -9.82 15.61 56.71
CA TYR A 55 -9.14 16.42 57.71
C TYR A 55 -9.82 16.29 59.07
N SER A 56 -9.11 16.67 60.13
CA SER A 56 -9.65 16.75 61.49
C SER A 56 -9.86 18.20 61.89
N ASP A 57 -11.07 18.54 62.32
CA ASP A 57 -11.41 19.84 62.89
C ASP A 57 -11.46 19.70 64.42
N LEU A 58 -10.87 20.66 65.15
CA LEU A 58 -10.82 20.60 66.62
C LEU A 58 -12.22 20.60 67.26
N ASN A 59 -13.20 21.26 66.62
CA ASN A 59 -14.54 21.41 67.17
C ASN A 59 -15.50 20.35 66.64
N ASP A 60 -15.35 19.97 65.37
CA ASP A 60 -16.31 19.09 64.69
C ASP A 60 -15.78 17.67 64.40
N GLY A 61 -14.56 17.35 64.80
CA GLY A 61 -13.92 16.05 64.55
C GLY A 61 -13.58 15.80 63.08
N PHE A 62 -13.60 14.53 62.66
CA PHE A 62 -13.21 14.13 61.31
C PHE A 62 -14.23 14.56 60.25
N LYS A 63 -13.75 15.17 59.18
CA LYS A 63 -14.54 15.61 58.02
C LYS A 63 -14.04 14.95 56.75
N VAL A 64 -14.98 14.63 55.86
CA VAL A 64 -14.72 14.06 54.53
C VAL A 64 -15.36 14.97 53.49
N LYS A 65 -14.58 15.39 52.50
CA LYS A 65 -14.99 16.30 51.42
C LYS A 65 -14.81 15.61 50.07
N PRO A 66 -15.83 14.88 49.57
CA PRO A 66 -15.76 14.27 48.26
C PRO A 66 -15.94 15.32 47.17
N SER A 67 -15.24 15.14 46.05
CA SER A 67 -15.42 15.91 44.83
C SER A 67 -15.17 15.04 43.60
N THR A 68 -15.77 15.41 42.48
CA THR A 68 -15.63 14.68 41.23
C THR A 68 -15.56 15.64 40.05
N PHE A 69 -14.72 15.31 39.08
CA PHE A 69 -14.47 16.14 37.91
C PHE A 69 -14.43 15.28 36.66
N LEU A 70 -14.99 15.81 35.58
CA LEU A 70 -14.88 15.29 34.23
C LEU A 70 -14.12 16.32 33.40
N THR A 71 -12.93 15.96 32.94
CA THR A 71 -12.17 16.75 31.97
C THR A 71 -12.33 16.13 30.59
N PHE A 72 -12.78 16.91 29.62
CA PHE A 72 -12.91 16.51 28.22
C PHE A 72 -11.90 17.27 27.36
N GLY A 73 -11.05 16.53 26.64
CA GLY A 73 -10.19 17.08 25.61
C GLY A 73 -10.99 17.33 24.34
N VAL A 74 -11.43 18.57 24.12
CA VAL A 74 -12.16 18.96 22.91
C VAL A 74 -11.21 18.84 21.71
N THR A 75 -10.03 19.42 21.88
CA THR A 75 -8.88 19.29 20.98
C THR A 75 -7.66 19.09 21.85
N GLU A 76 -6.50 18.85 21.23
CA GLU A 76 -5.23 18.89 21.96
C GLU A 76 -4.83 20.28 22.51
N TRP A 77 -5.53 21.33 22.08
CA TRP A 77 -5.30 22.73 22.44
C TRP A 77 -6.25 23.18 23.54
N VAL A 78 -7.39 22.53 23.71
CA VAL A 78 -8.45 22.98 24.60
C VAL A 78 -9.05 21.79 25.35
N ASN A 79 -8.97 21.87 26.67
CA ASN A 79 -9.71 21.03 27.60
C ASN A 79 -10.83 21.84 28.24
N ILE A 80 -11.98 21.20 28.43
CA ILE A 80 -13.09 21.72 29.24
C ILE A 80 -13.22 20.80 30.45
N GLU A 81 -13.50 21.36 31.61
CA GLU A 81 -13.70 20.64 32.85
C GLU A 81 -15.07 21.01 33.42
N ALA A 82 -15.77 20.00 33.94
CA ALA A 82 -17.00 20.17 34.70
C ALA A 82 -17.00 19.20 35.88
N GLY A 83 -17.45 19.64 37.04
CA GLY A 83 -17.40 18.81 38.24
C GLY A 83 -18.22 19.35 39.39
N TYR A 84 -18.04 18.71 40.54
CA TYR A 84 -18.66 19.04 41.80
C TYR A 84 -17.59 19.12 42.89
N ALA A 85 -17.57 20.25 43.60
CA ALA A 85 -16.78 20.43 44.81
C ALA A 85 -17.56 21.31 45.80
N GLY A 86 -18.58 20.71 46.43
CA GLY A 86 -19.54 21.42 47.28
C GLY A 86 -20.64 22.13 46.50
N SER A 87 -20.33 22.64 45.31
CA SER A 87 -21.29 23.10 44.32
C SER A 87 -20.76 22.79 42.90
N ALA A 88 -21.55 23.08 41.87
CA ALA A 88 -21.14 22.88 40.49
C ALA A 88 -19.89 23.72 40.17
N ASN A 89 -18.93 23.13 39.48
CA ASN A 89 -17.64 23.75 39.16
C ASN A 89 -17.34 23.56 37.67
N LEU A 90 -16.90 24.62 36.99
CA LEU A 90 -16.43 24.54 35.61
C LEU A 90 -15.00 25.05 35.47
N GLY A 91 -14.32 24.55 34.43
CA GLY A 91 -13.01 25.00 34.04
C GLY A 91 -12.78 24.91 32.53
N LEU A 92 -11.80 25.67 32.06
CA LEU A 92 -11.31 25.63 30.69
C LEU A 92 -9.80 25.83 30.72
N LYS A 93 -9.07 24.98 30.00
CA LYS A 93 -7.62 25.02 29.89
C LYS A 93 -7.24 25.06 28.41
N ALA A 94 -6.47 26.07 28.02
CA ALA A 94 -5.97 26.26 26.67
C ALA A 94 -4.44 26.17 26.63
N ARG A 95 -3.90 25.38 25.70
CA ARG A 95 -2.46 25.30 25.45
C ARG A 95 -2.00 26.49 24.63
N ILE A 96 -0.89 27.10 25.03
CA ILE A 96 -0.19 28.15 24.27
C ILE A 96 1.04 27.56 23.59
N LEU A 97 1.83 26.76 24.32
CA LEU A 97 3.02 26.11 23.81
C LEU A 97 3.03 24.63 24.19
N ALA A 98 3.48 23.80 23.25
CA ALA A 98 3.78 22.39 23.50
C ALA A 98 5.30 22.21 23.65
N GLU A 99 5.69 21.25 24.48
CA GLU A 99 7.09 20.82 24.62
C GLU A 99 7.52 19.98 23.41
N THR A 100 7.60 20.60 22.22
CA THR A 100 7.99 19.97 20.95
C THR A 100 9.49 20.03 20.67
N ASN A 101 10.21 20.91 21.36
CA ASN A 101 11.65 21.09 21.23
C ASN A 101 12.32 20.98 22.62
N LYS A 102 13.58 20.53 22.64
CA LYS A 102 14.39 20.32 23.85
C LYS A 102 14.45 21.53 24.77
N PHE A 103 14.41 22.75 24.23
CA PHE A 103 14.50 23.99 25.03
C PHE A 103 13.17 24.61 25.42
N LEU A 104 12.09 24.37 24.68
CA LEU A 104 10.81 25.03 24.94
C LEU A 104 10.01 24.27 26.01
N PRO A 105 9.47 24.94 27.04
CA PRO A 105 8.52 24.34 27.96
C PRO A 105 7.13 24.25 27.31
N SER A 106 6.31 23.36 27.83
CA SER A 106 4.86 23.46 27.63
C SER A 106 4.31 24.64 28.43
N MET A 107 3.33 25.34 27.86
CA MET A 107 2.65 26.47 28.48
C MET A 107 1.15 26.36 28.25
N SER A 108 0.37 26.60 29.30
CA SER A 108 -1.08 26.70 29.21
C SER A 108 -1.60 27.92 29.97
N VAL A 109 -2.75 28.39 29.56
CA VAL A 109 -3.56 29.38 30.27
C VAL A 109 -4.91 28.75 30.52
N GLY A 110 -5.49 28.97 31.69
CA GLY A 110 -6.81 28.43 31.97
C GLY A 110 -7.56 29.21 33.02
N ILE A 111 -8.87 28.97 33.04
CA ILE A 111 -9.78 29.41 34.07
C ILE A 111 -10.28 28.14 34.77
N ARG A 112 -10.22 28.10 36.09
CA ARG A 112 -10.79 27.00 36.90
C ARG A 112 -11.61 27.57 38.04
N ASN A 113 -12.33 26.71 38.75
CA ASN A 113 -13.14 27.11 39.90
C ASN A 113 -14.21 28.16 39.55
N VAL A 114 -14.88 27.96 38.41
CA VAL A 114 -16.02 28.79 38.01
C VAL A 114 -17.26 28.32 38.77
N PHE A 115 -18.01 29.26 39.35
CA PHE A 115 -19.14 29.07 40.28
C PHE A 115 -18.76 28.57 41.68
N SER A 116 -17.88 27.58 41.77
CA SER A 116 -17.46 26.96 43.03
C SER A 116 -15.95 26.84 43.10
N HIS A 117 -15.40 26.90 44.31
CA HIS A 117 -13.96 26.83 44.54
C HIS A 117 -13.56 25.55 45.28
N LYS A 118 -12.87 24.63 44.58
CA LYS A 118 -12.45 23.31 45.09
C LYS A 118 -11.69 23.41 46.42
N GLU A 119 -10.68 24.28 46.50
CA GLU A 119 -9.89 24.44 47.73
C GLU A 119 -10.71 25.03 48.88
N ALA A 120 -11.66 25.92 48.58
CA ALA A 120 -12.50 26.54 49.60
C ALA A 120 -13.38 25.48 50.26
N TYR A 121 -14.02 24.67 49.42
CA TYR A 121 -14.82 23.53 49.85
C TYR A 121 -14.03 22.52 50.67
N ASN A 122 -12.82 22.16 50.20
CA ASN A 122 -11.93 21.23 50.91
C ASN A 122 -11.51 21.79 52.28
N PHE A 123 -11.21 23.08 52.36
CA PHE A 123 -10.71 23.73 53.58
C PHE A 123 -11.81 24.35 54.44
N GLY A 124 -13.08 23.99 54.22
CA GLY A 124 -14.20 24.37 55.08
C GLY A 124 -14.67 25.82 54.94
N TYR A 125 -14.23 26.54 53.91
CA TYR A 125 -14.79 27.84 53.52
C TYR A 125 -16.06 27.63 52.67
N SER A 126 -16.89 28.68 52.55
CA SER A 126 -18.05 28.63 51.66
C SER A 126 -17.59 28.42 50.20
N PRO A 127 -18.07 27.38 49.48
CA PRO A 127 -17.58 27.06 48.13
C PRO A 127 -17.76 28.20 47.12
N ASP A 128 -18.81 29.01 47.29
CA ASP A 128 -19.14 30.12 46.40
C ASP A 128 -18.42 31.43 46.81
N SER A 129 -17.69 31.41 47.92
CA SER A 129 -17.04 32.59 48.49
C SER A 129 -15.92 33.12 47.61
N LEU A 130 -15.30 32.29 46.78
CA LEU A 130 -14.12 32.63 45.98
C LEU A 130 -14.47 32.61 44.50
N SER A 131 -14.13 33.70 43.81
CA SER A 131 -14.40 33.92 42.39
C SER A 131 -13.62 32.95 41.50
N ASN A 132 -13.95 32.95 40.21
CA ASN A 132 -13.16 32.35 39.13
C ASN A 132 -11.64 32.58 39.31
N GLU A 133 -10.86 31.52 39.14
CA GLU A 133 -9.40 31.57 39.15
C GLU A 133 -8.86 31.56 37.72
N LEU A 134 -8.07 32.55 37.34
CA LEU A 134 -7.26 32.53 36.12
C LEU A 134 -5.84 32.07 36.46
N TYR A 135 -5.24 31.21 35.64
CA TYR A 135 -3.86 30.76 35.83
C TYR A 135 -3.07 30.71 34.53
N VAL A 136 -1.75 30.78 34.68
CA VAL A 136 -0.75 30.47 33.66
C VAL A 136 0.15 29.39 34.24
N ALA A 137 0.28 28.27 33.53
CA ALA A 137 1.09 27.14 33.95
C ALA A 137 2.15 26.81 32.90
N PHE A 138 3.34 26.50 33.38
CA PHE A 138 4.47 26.01 32.61
C PHE A 138 4.84 24.62 33.09
N ALA A 139 5.24 23.75 32.17
CA ALA A 139 5.85 22.48 32.53
C ALA A 139 7.00 22.13 31.60
N LYS A 140 8.04 21.51 32.15
CA LYS A 140 9.24 21.10 31.44
C LYS A 140 9.72 19.75 31.93
N SER A 141 9.96 18.83 31.00
CA SER A 141 10.53 17.53 31.31
C SER A 141 12.06 17.54 31.28
N ILE A 142 12.66 16.88 32.27
CA ILE A 142 14.07 16.52 32.34
C ILE A 142 14.17 15.01 32.19
N GLU A 143 14.31 14.57 30.94
CA GLU A 143 14.18 13.16 30.53
C GLU A 143 15.24 12.26 31.20
N ASN A 144 16.49 12.73 31.33
CA ASN A 144 17.60 11.96 31.92
C ASN A 144 17.32 11.44 33.33
N ILE A 145 16.42 12.09 34.06
CA ILE A 145 16.06 11.71 35.43
C ILE A 145 14.55 11.47 35.57
N ASN A 146 13.81 11.32 34.48
CA ASN A 146 12.37 11.09 34.48
C ASN A 146 11.58 12.05 35.40
N LEU A 147 11.99 13.32 35.38
CA LEU A 147 11.42 14.37 36.22
C LEU A 147 10.68 15.37 35.32
N ARG A 148 9.53 15.87 35.78
CA ARG A 148 8.81 16.98 35.18
C ARG A 148 8.70 18.10 36.20
N PHE A 149 9.15 19.28 35.82
CA PHE A 149 9.03 20.49 36.62
C PHE A 149 7.79 21.25 36.16
N HIS A 150 7.02 21.76 37.11
CA HIS A 150 5.86 22.58 36.88
C HIS A 150 6.03 23.90 37.65
N ALA A 151 5.62 25.01 37.05
CA ALA A 151 5.60 26.30 37.72
C ALA A 151 4.56 27.20 37.08
N GLY A 152 4.10 28.19 37.83
CA GLY A 152 3.15 29.13 37.28
C GLY A 152 2.63 30.11 38.30
N ILE A 153 1.61 30.83 37.89
CA ILE A 153 0.89 31.80 38.70
C ILE A 153 -0.60 31.55 38.53
N GLN A 154 -1.34 31.65 39.62
CA GLN A 154 -2.80 31.66 39.59
C GLN A 154 -3.33 32.87 40.34
N SER A 155 -4.50 33.32 39.95
CA SER A 155 -5.20 34.42 40.59
C SER A 155 -6.31 33.90 41.48
N ILE A 156 -6.47 34.54 42.64
CA ILE A 156 -7.60 34.33 43.55
C ILE A 156 -8.18 35.73 43.85
N PRO A 157 -8.98 36.30 42.93
CA PRO A 157 -9.33 37.73 42.98
C PRO A 157 -10.01 38.19 44.27
N LYS A 158 -10.80 37.31 44.89
CA LYS A 158 -11.50 37.56 46.17
C LYS A 158 -10.62 37.36 47.42
N ASN A 159 -9.39 36.87 47.28
CA ASN A 159 -8.46 36.83 48.42
C ASN A 159 -7.88 38.24 48.65
N HIS A 160 -8.25 38.85 49.79
CA HIS A 160 -7.80 40.20 50.16
C HIS A 160 -6.30 40.28 50.49
N ASN A 161 -5.70 39.18 50.95
CA ASN A 161 -4.30 39.14 51.37
C ASN A 161 -3.35 38.87 50.20
N GLU A 162 -3.80 38.10 49.21
CA GLU A 162 -2.97 37.68 48.07
C GLU A 162 -3.81 37.31 46.84
N LYS A 163 -3.90 38.24 45.90
CA LYS A 163 -4.64 38.05 44.64
C LYS A 163 -3.89 37.22 43.60
N VAL A 164 -2.56 37.18 43.66
CA VAL A 164 -1.69 36.44 42.71
C VAL A 164 -0.80 35.51 43.49
N ASN A 165 -0.87 34.22 43.18
CA ASN A 165 -0.30 33.14 43.97
C ASN A 165 0.64 32.32 43.07
N PRO A 166 1.97 32.39 43.25
CA PRO A 166 2.88 31.52 42.55
C PRO A 166 2.77 30.08 43.06
N PHE A 167 3.01 29.13 42.16
CA PHE A 167 3.09 27.71 42.47
C PHE A 167 4.24 27.04 41.73
N PHE A 168 4.69 25.91 42.27
CA PHE A 168 5.68 25.04 41.67
C PHE A 168 5.43 23.59 42.06
N ALA A 169 5.77 22.65 41.19
CA ALA A 169 5.79 21.24 41.52
C ALA A 169 6.90 20.49 40.80
N LEU A 170 7.23 19.36 41.41
CA LEU A 170 8.10 18.34 40.84
C LEU A 170 7.30 17.06 40.75
N GLU A 171 7.29 16.45 39.57
CA GLU A 171 6.66 15.17 39.30
C GLU A 171 7.76 14.20 38.86
N LYS A 172 8.01 13.16 39.64
CA LYS A 172 9.06 12.16 39.37
C LYS A 172 8.41 10.83 39.04
N TYR A 173 8.80 10.27 37.90
CA TYR A 173 8.42 8.93 37.50
C TYR A 173 9.51 7.92 37.87
N PHE A 174 9.12 6.86 38.57
CA PHE A 174 10.04 5.82 39.07
C PHE A 174 10.03 4.53 38.25
N GLY A 175 9.14 4.42 37.26
CA GLY A 175 8.90 3.17 36.55
C GLY A 175 7.61 2.49 36.98
N SER A 176 7.18 1.50 36.21
CA SER A 176 6.02 0.65 36.50
C SER A 176 4.70 1.39 36.78
N GLY A 177 4.55 2.62 36.27
CA GLY A 177 3.37 3.45 36.50
C GLY A 177 3.36 4.23 37.82
N PHE A 178 4.42 4.18 38.63
CA PHE A 178 4.51 4.92 39.89
C PHE A 178 5.09 6.33 39.71
N TYR A 179 4.39 7.31 40.27
CA TYR A 179 4.74 8.72 40.28
C TYR A 179 4.76 9.23 41.73
N LEU A 180 5.70 10.11 42.02
CA LEU A 180 5.70 10.92 43.23
C LEU A 180 5.64 12.39 42.81
N SER A 181 4.73 13.16 43.39
CA SER A 181 4.65 14.61 43.15
C SER A 181 4.81 15.39 44.45
N LEU A 182 5.68 16.39 44.41
CA LEU A 182 5.85 17.40 45.45
C LEU A 182 5.29 18.70 44.90
N GLU A 183 4.18 19.15 45.45
CA GLU A 183 3.46 20.34 45.01
C GLU A 183 3.61 21.44 46.05
N THR A 184 3.85 22.67 45.64
CA THR A 184 3.94 23.80 46.54
C THR A 184 3.24 25.01 45.96
N GLN A 185 2.46 25.66 46.79
CA GLN A 185 1.68 26.82 46.39
C GLN A 185 1.69 27.87 47.47
N ARG A 186 1.70 29.13 47.07
CA ARG A 186 1.57 30.25 47.99
C ARG A 186 0.11 30.54 48.27
N ARG A 187 -0.23 30.76 49.55
CA ARG A 187 -1.51 31.28 50.00
C ARG A 187 -1.27 32.20 51.19
N ASN A 188 -1.96 33.33 51.26
CA ASN A 188 -1.81 34.31 52.36
C ASN A 188 -0.35 34.60 52.69
N GLN A 189 0.47 34.79 51.66
CA GLN A 189 1.90 35.10 51.71
C GLN A 189 2.80 33.96 52.20
N GLN A 190 2.27 32.79 52.55
CA GLN A 190 3.01 31.61 52.99
C GLN A 190 2.98 30.49 51.95
N PHE A 191 4.04 29.70 51.87
CA PHE A 191 4.10 28.53 50.99
C PHE A 191 3.71 27.26 51.73
N TYR A 192 2.78 26.51 51.15
CA TYR A 192 2.31 25.23 51.65
C TYR A 192 2.72 24.14 50.68
N ALA A 193 3.33 23.08 51.22
CA ALA A 193 3.81 21.97 50.42
C ALA A 193 2.95 20.73 50.66
N SER A 194 2.64 20.01 49.59
CA SER A 194 1.84 18.79 49.57
C SER A 194 2.61 17.69 48.84
N LEU A 195 2.46 16.45 49.29
CA LEU A 195 3.16 15.28 48.75
C LEU A 195 2.15 14.22 48.33
N PHE A 196 2.22 13.75 47.10
CA PHE A 196 1.33 12.72 46.58
C PHE A 196 2.11 11.57 45.95
N GLY A 197 1.60 10.36 46.14
CA GLY A 197 2.00 9.16 45.42
C GLY A 197 0.85 8.71 44.53
N SER A 198 1.15 8.47 43.25
CA SER A 198 0.16 8.09 42.24
C SER A 198 0.62 6.83 41.51
N PHE A 199 -0.27 5.86 41.33
CA PHE A 199 0.02 4.61 40.66
C PHE A 199 -0.93 4.38 39.48
N ARG A 200 -0.36 4.33 38.27
CA ARG A 200 -1.08 4.13 37.01
C ARG A 200 -1.02 2.68 36.54
N PHE A 201 -2.17 2.08 36.28
CA PHE A 201 -2.31 0.68 35.88
C PHE A 201 -3.31 0.52 34.72
N LEU A 202 -3.58 -0.72 34.26
CA LEU A 202 -4.33 -1.03 33.02
C LEU A 202 -3.87 -0.21 31.80
N LYS A 203 -2.60 -0.37 31.40
CA LYS A 203 -2.01 0.40 30.28
C LYS A 203 -2.15 1.93 30.49
N ARG A 204 -2.02 2.39 31.75
CA ARG A 204 -2.12 3.80 32.16
C ARG A 204 -3.51 4.42 31.96
N LYS A 205 -4.57 3.61 31.95
CA LYS A 205 -5.97 4.10 31.88
C LYS A 205 -6.58 4.37 33.25
N MET A 206 -6.03 3.79 34.30
CA MET A 206 -6.50 3.98 35.68
C MET A 206 -5.37 4.56 36.51
N GLU A 207 -5.68 5.47 37.43
CA GLU A 207 -4.77 6.00 38.45
C GLU A 207 -5.42 5.88 39.83
N ILE A 208 -4.67 5.38 40.81
CA ILE A 208 -4.98 5.53 42.23
C ILE A 208 -3.94 6.46 42.83
N SER A 209 -4.38 7.46 43.58
CA SER A 209 -3.52 8.46 44.20
C SER A 209 -3.83 8.63 45.68
N ALA A 210 -2.79 8.84 46.48
CA ALA A 210 -2.91 9.20 47.89
C ALA A 210 -1.85 10.24 48.25
N GLY A 211 -2.18 11.16 49.15
CA GLY A 211 -1.22 12.19 49.53
C GLY A 211 -1.52 12.92 50.83
N LEU A 212 -0.56 13.73 51.25
CA LEU A 212 -0.63 14.62 52.39
C LEU A 212 -0.67 16.06 51.87
N ILE A 213 -1.76 16.77 52.17
CA ILE A 213 -1.91 18.19 51.88
C ILE A 213 -1.39 18.99 53.07
N ASP A 214 -0.61 20.04 52.79
CA ASP A 214 0.12 20.82 53.80
C ASP A 214 0.89 19.92 54.78
N PHE A 215 1.75 19.05 54.25
CA PHE A 215 2.57 18.18 55.08
C PHE A 215 3.51 18.99 55.99
N THR A 216 3.88 20.21 55.57
CA THR A 216 4.63 21.14 56.41
C THR A 216 3.90 21.51 57.69
N GLY A 217 2.59 21.75 57.62
CA GLY A 217 1.73 21.98 58.79
C GLY A 217 1.54 20.72 59.65
N ILE A 218 1.52 19.53 59.03
CA ILE A 218 1.43 18.23 59.75
C ILE A 218 2.65 18.03 60.66
N PHE A 219 3.85 18.36 60.17
CA PHE A 219 5.11 18.19 60.89
C PHE A 219 5.59 19.52 61.52
N ASN A 220 4.73 20.17 62.30
CA ASN A 220 5.13 21.37 63.02
C ASN A 220 6.01 21.01 64.22
N LYS A 221 7.04 21.83 64.48
CA LYS A 221 8.06 21.56 65.50
C LYS A 221 7.78 22.43 66.72
N ASN A 222 7.08 21.88 67.71
CA ASN A 222 6.98 22.48 69.04
C ASN A 222 8.08 21.88 69.92
N ASP A 223 8.96 22.73 70.47
CA ASP A 223 9.98 22.37 71.46
C ASP A 223 10.87 21.17 71.11
N GLY A 224 11.40 21.15 69.88
CA GLY A 224 12.42 20.16 69.47
C GLY A 224 11.88 18.80 69.04
N ASN A 225 10.64 18.45 69.40
CA ASN A 225 9.97 17.22 69.02
C ASN A 225 9.12 17.40 67.77
N VAL A 226 9.13 16.41 66.87
CA VAL A 226 8.25 16.35 65.71
C VAL A 226 6.95 15.67 66.16
N SER A 227 5.85 16.42 66.27
CA SER A 227 4.51 15.86 66.48
C SER A 227 3.71 15.88 65.19
N LEU A 228 2.81 14.91 65.03
CA LEU A 228 1.86 14.86 63.92
C LEU A 228 0.60 15.66 64.30
N ASN A 229 0.47 16.86 63.75
CA ASN A 229 -0.68 17.73 64.00
C ASN A 229 -1.64 17.72 62.80
N PHE A 230 -2.73 16.96 62.92
CA PHE A 230 -3.80 16.91 61.91
C PHE A 230 -4.99 17.81 62.22
N ALA A 231 -4.97 18.47 63.38
CA ALA A 231 -6.06 19.30 63.86
C ALA A 231 -5.73 20.79 63.67
N THR A 232 -6.68 21.55 63.12
CA THR A 232 -6.55 23.01 62.94
C THR A 232 -7.70 23.73 63.62
N ASP A 233 -7.46 24.98 64.04
CA ASP A 233 -8.46 25.91 64.61
C ASP A 233 -9.35 26.58 63.54
N GLY A 234 -9.12 26.26 62.26
CA GLY A 234 -10.11 26.34 61.22
C GLY A 234 -10.39 27.72 60.59
N GLN A 235 -9.70 28.80 60.94
CA GLN A 235 -10.09 30.14 60.41
C GLN A 235 -8.98 31.11 59.98
N SER A 236 -7.69 30.77 60.01
CA SER A 236 -6.62 31.73 59.69
C SER A 236 -5.80 31.43 58.41
N SER A 237 -5.77 30.19 57.95
CA SER A 237 -5.01 29.75 56.77
C SER A 237 -5.94 29.31 55.64
N PHE A 238 -5.67 29.76 54.41
CA PHE A 238 -6.37 29.29 53.20
C PHE A 238 -5.94 27.86 52.80
N THR A 239 -5.44 27.08 53.75
CA THR A 239 -4.99 25.70 53.62
C THR A 239 -5.31 24.96 54.92
N ARG A 240 -5.57 23.65 54.82
CA ARG A 240 -5.68 22.77 55.97
C ARG A 240 -4.84 21.50 55.75
N PRO A 241 -4.02 21.10 56.73
CA PRO A 241 -3.44 19.76 56.83
C PRO A 241 -4.49 18.67 56.67
N GLY A 242 -4.21 17.67 55.83
CA GLY A 242 -5.11 16.55 55.67
C GLY A 242 -4.62 15.49 54.69
N ILE A 243 -5.44 14.46 54.52
CA ILE A 243 -5.17 13.31 53.65
C ILE A 243 -6.01 13.44 52.39
N PHE A 244 -5.36 13.22 51.26
CA PHE A 244 -5.98 13.14 49.95
C PHE A 244 -6.05 11.69 49.48
N LEU A 245 -7.19 11.30 48.92
CA LEU A 245 -7.37 10.05 48.19
C LEU A 245 -8.02 10.36 46.85
N GLY A 246 -7.54 9.74 45.77
CA GLY A 246 -8.05 9.94 44.42
C GLY A 246 -8.08 8.66 43.60
N LEU A 247 -9.06 8.58 42.71
CA LEU A 247 -9.21 7.54 41.71
C LEU A 247 -9.58 8.21 40.40
N SER A 248 -8.79 7.96 39.36
CA SER A 248 -8.99 8.60 38.07
C SER A 248 -9.00 7.59 36.93
N PHE A 249 -9.85 7.81 35.93
CA PHE A 249 -10.03 6.97 34.75
C PHE A 249 -9.90 7.78 33.46
N LEU A 250 -8.99 7.35 32.60
CA LEU A 250 -8.75 7.90 31.28
C LEU A 250 -9.45 7.04 30.21
N GLY A 251 -10.47 7.63 29.59
CA GLY A 251 -11.21 7.08 28.46
C GLY A 251 -10.95 7.81 27.16
N GLY A 252 -11.48 7.27 26.06
CA GLY A 252 -11.44 7.91 24.75
C GLY A 252 -12.60 7.47 23.88
N MET A 253 -13.17 8.41 23.14
CA MET A 253 -14.21 8.18 22.15
C MET A 253 -13.57 8.03 20.76
N LYS A 254 -14.08 7.11 19.93
CA LYS A 254 -13.60 6.90 18.54
C LYS A 254 -13.89 8.10 17.61
N SER A 255 -14.73 9.03 18.05
CA SER A 255 -15.16 10.19 17.27
C SER A 255 -14.48 11.45 17.80
N GLY A 256 -13.28 11.72 17.31
CA GLY A 256 -12.59 12.98 17.44
C GLY A 256 -11.58 13.07 16.32
N LYS A 257 -11.57 14.15 15.52
CA LYS A 257 -10.52 14.36 14.52
C LYS A 257 -9.18 14.36 15.27
N SER A 258 -8.33 13.37 15.00
CA SER A 258 -6.96 13.31 15.49
C SER A 258 -6.02 14.26 14.74
N ASP A 259 -6.57 15.11 13.86
CA ASP A 259 -5.82 16.05 13.02
C ASP A 259 -5.40 17.31 13.79
N GLY A 260 -4.93 17.12 15.01
CA GLY A 260 -4.15 18.08 15.77
C GLY A 260 -2.77 17.47 16.08
N PHE A 261 -1.72 18.31 16.09
CA PHE A 261 -0.35 18.06 16.53
C PHE A 261 -0.11 16.68 17.17
N SER A 262 0.13 15.70 16.29
CA SER A 262 0.93 14.53 16.63
C SER A 262 2.29 15.03 17.09
N SER A 263 2.69 14.73 18.33
CA SER A 263 4.06 15.03 18.75
C SER A 263 5.05 14.28 17.84
N LEU A 264 6.31 14.71 17.81
CA LEU A 264 7.31 14.01 17.00
C LEU A 264 7.38 12.53 17.39
N GLU A 265 7.18 12.23 18.67
CA GLU A 265 7.12 10.89 19.25
C GLU A 265 5.87 10.11 18.80
N ASP A 266 4.69 10.74 18.75
CA ASP A 266 3.48 10.10 18.19
C ASP A 266 3.68 9.76 16.70
N ARG A 267 4.41 10.61 15.96
CA ARG A 267 4.80 10.32 14.56
C ARG A 267 5.83 9.19 14.47
N ILE A 268 6.86 9.23 15.31
CA ILE A 268 7.92 8.20 15.35
C ILE A 268 7.35 6.85 15.75
N SER A 269 6.43 6.80 16.72
CA SER A 269 5.78 5.56 17.16
C SER A 269 4.95 4.95 16.02
N ARG A 270 4.13 5.75 15.32
CA ARG A 270 3.39 5.29 14.13
C ARG A 270 4.32 4.86 13.00
N GLN A 271 5.43 5.56 12.81
CA GLN A 271 6.45 5.18 11.83
C GLN A 271 7.13 3.87 12.20
N ASN A 272 7.46 3.64 13.47
CA ASN A 272 8.06 2.38 13.94
C ASN A 272 7.09 1.21 13.81
N GLU A 273 5.79 1.40 14.09
CA GLU A 273 4.76 0.39 13.81
C GLU A 273 4.69 0.07 12.31
N SER A 274 4.70 1.10 11.46
CA SER A 274 4.71 0.94 10.01
C SER A 274 5.97 0.22 9.51
N ILE A 275 7.14 0.54 10.05
CA ILE A 275 8.42 -0.12 9.74
C ILE A 275 8.37 -1.59 10.16
N SER A 276 7.86 -1.90 11.36
CA SER A 276 7.75 -3.29 11.83
C SER A 276 6.79 -4.11 10.95
N TYR A 277 5.68 -3.50 10.54
CA TYR A 277 4.75 -4.12 9.61
C TYR A 277 5.41 -4.40 8.25
N LEU A 278 6.09 -3.40 7.67
CA LEU A 278 6.81 -3.54 6.40
C LEU A 278 7.94 -4.58 6.47
N GLN A 279 8.66 -4.67 7.60
CA GLN A 279 9.68 -5.71 7.81
C GLN A 279 9.07 -7.12 7.73
N LYS A 280 7.94 -7.35 8.40
CA LYS A 280 7.23 -8.64 8.34
C LYS A 280 6.79 -8.99 6.92
N GLU A 281 6.32 -7.99 6.18
CA GLU A 281 5.88 -8.19 4.79
C GLU A 281 7.05 -8.51 3.86
N VAL A 282 8.18 -7.81 4.01
CA VAL A 282 9.43 -8.09 3.29
C VAL A 282 9.96 -9.50 3.60
N ASP A 283 9.91 -9.93 4.86
CA ASP A 283 10.36 -11.28 5.24
C ASP A 283 9.46 -12.38 4.68
N SER A 284 8.14 -12.15 4.64
CA SER A 284 7.20 -13.05 3.98
C SER A 284 7.49 -13.17 2.47
N LEU A 285 7.73 -12.04 1.80
CA LEU A 285 8.10 -12.02 0.39
C LEU A 285 9.43 -12.74 0.12
N LYS A 286 10.45 -12.55 0.96
CA LYS A 286 11.73 -13.29 0.85
C LYS A 286 11.53 -14.80 0.95
N ASN A 287 10.68 -15.25 1.87
CA ASN A 287 10.36 -16.68 2.03
C ASN A 287 9.63 -17.24 0.80
N LEU A 288 8.66 -16.49 0.24
CA LEU A 288 8.00 -16.88 -1.01
C LEU A 288 8.99 -17.00 -2.17
N LEU A 289 9.92 -16.04 -2.30
CA LEU A 289 10.92 -16.01 -3.35
C LEU A 289 11.95 -17.15 -3.21
N LYS A 290 12.32 -17.51 -1.98
CA LYS A 290 13.14 -18.69 -1.72
C LYS A 290 12.44 -19.98 -2.13
N ASN A 291 11.16 -20.11 -1.80
CA ASN A 291 10.36 -21.28 -2.17
C ASN A 291 10.17 -21.40 -3.68
N SER A 292 9.96 -20.28 -4.39
CA SER A 292 9.87 -20.31 -5.85
C SER A 292 11.20 -20.69 -6.50
N LYS A 293 12.33 -20.19 -5.98
CA LYS A 293 13.65 -20.57 -6.48
C LYS A 293 13.90 -22.08 -6.38
N ASN A 294 13.62 -22.67 -5.22
CA ASN A 294 13.76 -24.13 -5.02
C ASN A 294 12.88 -24.93 -6.01
N ARG A 295 11.67 -24.44 -6.33
CA ARG A 295 10.80 -25.10 -7.32
C ARG A 295 11.39 -25.05 -8.73
N ILE A 296 11.98 -23.92 -9.11
CA ILE A 296 12.64 -23.75 -10.42
C ILE A 296 13.84 -24.70 -10.52
N ASP A 297 14.70 -24.75 -9.48
CA ASP A 297 15.86 -25.63 -9.46
C ASP A 297 15.46 -27.12 -9.61
N ASN A 298 14.35 -27.53 -8.99
CA ASN A 298 13.81 -28.89 -9.13
C ASN A 298 13.27 -29.18 -10.54
N ILE A 299 12.65 -28.19 -11.18
CA ILE A 299 12.16 -28.30 -12.57
C ILE A 299 13.34 -28.43 -13.52
N ASP A 300 14.39 -27.62 -13.36
CA ASP A 300 15.60 -27.68 -14.19
C ASP A 300 16.29 -29.05 -14.08
N GLN A 301 16.38 -29.62 -12.88
CA GLN A 301 16.91 -30.99 -12.70
C GLN A 301 16.05 -32.04 -13.39
N SER A 302 14.72 -31.93 -13.28
CA SER A 302 13.79 -32.86 -13.91
C SER A 302 13.88 -32.78 -15.45
N LEU A 303 14.01 -31.58 -15.99
CA LEU A 303 14.19 -31.34 -17.43
C LEU A 303 15.52 -31.92 -17.94
N LYS A 304 16.60 -31.77 -17.16
CA LYS A 304 17.91 -32.31 -17.51
C LYS A 304 17.92 -33.84 -17.57
N ILE A 305 17.23 -34.51 -16.64
CA ILE A 305 17.09 -35.97 -16.66
C ILE A 305 16.30 -36.43 -17.89
N LEU A 306 15.25 -35.69 -18.26
CA LEU A 306 14.47 -36.00 -19.46
C LEU A 306 15.30 -35.81 -20.74
N SER A 307 16.08 -34.72 -20.86
CA SER A 307 16.93 -34.48 -22.03
C SER A 307 18.00 -35.55 -22.21
N ASP A 308 18.69 -35.93 -21.14
CA ASP A 308 19.76 -36.92 -21.20
C ASP A 308 19.24 -38.32 -21.60
N SER A 309 18.00 -38.65 -21.22
CA SER A 309 17.34 -39.91 -21.62
C SER A 309 16.89 -39.91 -23.08
N SER A 310 16.35 -38.79 -23.58
CA SER A 310 15.91 -38.66 -24.97
C SER A 310 17.07 -38.64 -25.98
N ASP A 311 18.20 -38.02 -25.60
CA ASP A 311 19.36 -37.88 -26.49
C ASP A 311 20.03 -39.24 -26.77
N ASN A 312 20.04 -40.14 -25.79
CA ASN A 312 20.57 -41.50 -25.97
C ASN A 312 19.66 -42.37 -26.86
N GLU A 313 18.34 -42.34 -26.65
CA GLU A 313 17.39 -43.10 -27.50
C GLU A 313 17.38 -42.57 -28.94
N TYR A 314 17.39 -41.25 -29.13
CA TYR A 314 17.43 -40.64 -30.46
C TYR A 314 18.73 -40.97 -31.21
N SER A 315 19.88 -40.92 -30.53
CA SER A 315 21.17 -41.27 -31.12
C SER A 315 21.25 -42.74 -31.55
N GLN A 316 20.70 -43.65 -30.74
CA GLN A 316 20.60 -45.07 -31.11
C GLN A 316 19.69 -45.28 -32.31
N LEU A 317 18.50 -44.66 -32.31
CA LEU A 317 17.56 -44.74 -33.43
C LEU A 317 18.19 -44.18 -34.71
N LYS A 318 18.87 -43.03 -34.64
CA LYS A 318 19.58 -42.43 -35.77
C LYS A 318 20.63 -43.37 -36.35
N LYS A 319 21.41 -44.03 -35.50
CA LYS A 319 22.41 -45.01 -35.93
C LYS A 319 21.75 -46.18 -36.66
N THR A 320 20.70 -46.78 -36.09
CA THR A 320 19.99 -47.91 -36.71
C THR A 320 19.36 -47.55 -38.06
N ILE A 321 18.74 -46.37 -38.17
CA ILE A 321 18.14 -45.92 -39.43
C ILE A 321 19.20 -45.64 -40.49
N LYS A 322 20.33 -45.02 -40.10
CA LYS A 322 21.46 -44.83 -41.02
C LYS A 322 22.03 -46.15 -41.52
N GLU A 323 22.19 -47.14 -40.65
CA GLU A 323 22.62 -48.50 -41.03
C GLU A 323 21.66 -49.14 -42.04
N LYS A 324 20.34 -49.06 -41.80
CA LYS A 324 19.33 -49.58 -42.74
C LYS A 324 19.35 -48.88 -44.09
N LEU A 325 19.56 -47.56 -44.14
CA LEU A 325 19.71 -46.81 -45.40
C LEU A 325 20.97 -47.21 -46.16
N ILE A 326 22.08 -47.47 -45.45
CA ILE A 326 23.30 -47.99 -46.05
C ILE A 326 23.05 -49.39 -46.62
N THR A 327 22.36 -50.27 -45.89
CA THR A 327 21.97 -51.60 -46.40
C THR A 327 21.11 -51.51 -47.65
N ILE A 328 20.14 -50.58 -47.71
CA ILE A 328 19.36 -50.36 -48.93
C ILE A 328 20.27 -49.98 -50.10
N LYS A 329 21.22 -49.08 -49.86
CA LYS A 329 22.20 -48.70 -50.89
C LYS A 329 23.01 -49.90 -51.39
N THR A 330 23.54 -50.72 -50.48
CA THR A 330 24.36 -51.88 -50.87
C THR A 330 23.55 -52.90 -51.66
N LEU A 331 22.30 -53.15 -51.26
CA LEU A 331 21.40 -54.08 -51.96
C LEU A 331 21.07 -53.63 -53.41
N TYR A 332 21.04 -52.32 -53.69
CA TYR A 332 20.89 -51.81 -55.05
C TYR A 332 22.17 -51.96 -55.92
N GLU A 333 23.33 -52.15 -55.29
CA GLU A 333 24.64 -52.29 -55.94
C GLU A 333 25.07 -53.77 -56.08
N GLU A 334 24.31 -54.72 -55.51
CA GLU A 334 24.59 -56.16 -55.54
C GLU A 334 24.19 -56.81 -56.88
N GLU A 335 25.03 -57.72 -57.39
CA GLU A 335 24.75 -58.57 -58.54
C GLU A 335 24.80 -60.07 -58.15
N PRO A 336 23.73 -60.86 -58.40
CA PRO A 336 22.48 -60.48 -59.06
C PRO A 336 21.57 -59.62 -58.16
N PHE A 337 20.93 -58.61 -58.76
CA PHE A 337 20.02 -57.71 -58.05
C PHE A 337 18.73 -58.43 -57.62
N GLU A 338 18.45 -58.47 -56.32
CA GLU A 338 17.25 -59.08 -55.73
C GLU A 338 16.29 -58.02 -55.15
N PRO A 339 15.23 -57.62 -55.89
CA PRO A 339 14.34 -56.52 -55.47
C PRO A 339 13.56 -56.81 -54.18
N GLU A 340 13.34 -58.09 -53.84
CA GLU A 340 12.62 -58.49 -52.63
C GLU A 340 13.39 -58.12 -51.35
N ASN A 341 14.72 -58.15 -51.37
CA ASN A 341 15.56 -57.81 -50.21
C ASN A 341 15.49 -56.31 -49.90
N VAL A 342 15.47 -55.47 -50.94
CA VAL A 342 15.29 -54.02 -50.81
C VAL A 342 13.92 -53.72 -50.22
N LYS A 343 12.87 -54.30 -50.78
CA LYS A 343 11.48 -54.10 -50.32
C LYS A 343 11.31 -54.51 -48.86
N LYS A 344 11.89 -55.65 -48.46
CA LYS A 344 11.88 -56.11 -47.07
C LYS A 344 12.57 -55.11 -46.14
N THR A 345 13.74 -54.60 -46.52
CA THR A 345 14.50 -53.62 -45.71
C THR A 345 13.76 -52.30 -45.56
N ILE A 346 13.09 -51.84 -46.62
CA ILE A 346 12.21 -50.66 -46.58
C ILE A 346 11.04 -50.92 -45.62
N GLN A 347 10.35 -52.06 -45.73
CA GLN A 347 9.23 -52.39 -44.83
C GLN A 347 9.64 -52.48 -43.37
N GLU A 348 10.81 -53.08 -43.08
CA GLU A 348 11.38 -53.09 -41.73
C GLU A 348 11.66 -51.68 -41.22
N THR A 349 12.16 -50.79 -42.07
CA THR A 349 12.42 -49.39 -41.70
C THR A 349 11.11 -48.62 -41.47
N VAL A 350 10.11 -48.82 -42.33
CA VAL A 350 8.77 -48.24 -42.21
C VAL A 350 8.06 -48.74 -40.93
N SER A 351 8.39 -49.93 -40.42
CA SER A 351 7.81 -50.48 -39.18
C SER A 351 8.07 -49.62 -37.93
N TYR A 352 9.07 -48.74 -37.95
CA TYR A 352 9.33 -47.77 -36.89
C TYR A 352 8.37 -46.56 -36.88
N ARG A 353 7.48 -46.48 -37.90
CA ARG A 353 6.39 -45.51 -38.03
C ARG A 353 6.87 -44.05 -37.93
N GLU A 354 6.08 -43.19 -37.29
CA GLU A 354 6.36 -41.74 -37.24
C GLU A 354 7.62 -41.38 -36.44
N ARG A 355 8.14 -42.29 -35.60
CA ARG A 355 9.30 -42.02 -34.73
C ARG A 355 10.57 -41.74 -35.53
N ILE A 356 10.67 -42.23 -36.77
CA ILE A 356 11.84 -42.05 -37.62
C ILE A 356 11.75 -40.83 -38.52
N VAL A 357 10.60 -40.15 -38.60
CA VAL A 357 10.45 -38.95 -39.46
C VAL A 357 11.47 -37.86 -39.11
N PRO A 358 11.72 -37.50 -37.83
CA PRO A 358 12.73 -36.49 -37.51
C PRO A 358 14.14 -36.94 -37.90
N VAL A 359 14.45 -38.22 -37.72
CA VAL A 359 15.74 -38.84 -38.08
C VAL A 359 15.97 -38.83 -39.59
N LEU A 360 14.97 -39.26 -40.37
CA LEU A 360 15.04 -39.27 -41.83
C LEU A 360 15.16 -37.85 -42.39
N LYS A 361 14.45 -36.89 -41.80
CA LYS A 361 14.55 -35.47 -42.14
C LYS A 361 15.96 -34.91 -41.88
N GLU A 362 16.55 -35.26 -40.74
CA GLU A 362 17.92 -34.86 -40.42
C GLU A 362 18.92 -35.45 -41.42
N ILE A 363 18.80 -36.75 -41.73
CA ILE A 363 19.69 -37.44 -42.68
C ILE A 363 19.56 -36.86 -44.09
N CYS A 364 18.35 -36.58 -44.59
CA CYS A 364 18.20 -36.04 -45.95
C CYS A 364 18.70 -34.59 -46.09
N GLN A 365 18.71 -33.83 -45.00
CA GLN A 365 19.20 -32.44 -44.96
C GLN A 365 20.71 -32.33 -44.70
N ASP A 366 21.38 -33.42 -44.31
CA ASP A 366 22.83 -33.43 -44.11
C ASP A 366 23.58 -33.39 -45.45
N GLU A 367 24.11 -32.22 -45.83
CA GLU A 367 24.87 -32.03 -47.06
C GLU A 367 26.17 -32.84 -47.13
N LYS A 368 26.70 -33.28 -45.98
CA LYS A 368 27.92 -34.12 -45.92
C LYS A 368 27.62 -35.60 -46.14
N GLU A 369 26.35 -35.99 -46.06
CA GLU A 369 25.93 -37.38 -46.25
C GLU A 369 25.91 -37.77 -47.73
N ASN A 370 26.11 -39.05 -48.01
CA ASN A 370 26.07 -39.58 -49.36
C ASN A 370 24.71 -39.29 -50.04
N SER A 371 24.73 -38.77 -51.27
CA SER A 371 23.52 -38.37 -52.01
C SER A 371 22.48 -39.49 -52.12
N GLN A 372 22.89 -40.75 -52.30
CA GLN A 372 21.97 -41.90 -52.37
C GLN A 372 21.30 -42.17 -51.03
N ILE A 373 22.04 -42.09 -49.92
CA ILE A 373 21.48 -42.25 -48.57
C ILE A 373 20.42 -41.18 -48.29
N ARG A 374 20.68 -39.94 -48.70
CA ARG A 374 19.74 -38.84 -48.58
C ARG A 374 18.47 -39.07 -49.41
N ILE A 375 18.60 -39.58 -50.64
CA ILE A 375 17.46 -39.94 -51.51
C ILE A 375 16.64 -41.07 -50.90
N TYR A 376 17.27 -42.14 -50.40
CA TYR A 376 16.56 -43.22 -49.74
C TYR A 376 15.82 -42.76 -48.48
N ALA A 377 16.38 -41.80 -47.72
CA ALA A 377 15.68 -41.22 -46.58
C ALA A 377 14.37 -40.54 -47.00
N VAL A 378 14.36 -39.84 -48.13
CA VAL A 378 13.16 -39.22 -48.73
C VAL A 378 12.17 -40.28 -49.23
N SER A 379 12.68 -41.32 -49.89
CA SER A 379 11.87 -42.45 -50.37
C SER A 379 11.10 -43.12 -49.23
N ILE A 380 11.79 -43.43 -48.12
CA ILE A 380 11.17 -44.04 -46.93
C ILE A 380 10.15 -43.11 -46.30
N MET A 381 10.40 -41.78 -46.25
CA MET A 381 9.38 -40.82 -45.80
C MET A 381 8.11 -40.89 -46.66
N GLY A 382 8.22 -41.15 -47.97
CA GLY A 382 7.07 -41.35 -48.86
C GLY A 382 6.26 -42.62 -48.59
N GLU A 383 6.87 -43.65 -48.01
CA GLU A 383 6.20 -44.88 -47.59
C GLU A 383 5.54 -44.75 -46.20
N LEU A 384 5.92 -43.75 -45.41
CA LEU A 384 5.32 -43.49 -44.10
C LEU A 384 3.97 -42.81 -44.27
N SER A 385 2.88 -43.56 -44.07
CA SER A 385 1.49 -43.07 -44.09
C SER A 385 1.15 -42.14 -42.90
N SER A 386 1.90 -41.04 -42.72
CA SER A 386 1.77 -40.09 -41.61
C SER A 386 1.79 -38.64 -42.07
N ARG A 387 1.04 -37.78 -41.36
CA ARG A 387 1.02 -36.33 -41.61
C ARG A 387 2.39 -35.68 -41.39
N ASN A 388 3.14 -36.17 -40.41
CA ASN A 388 4.50 -35.69 -40.11
C ASN A 388 5.47 -35.95 -41.28
N ALA A 389 5.35 -37.11 -41.94
CA ALA A 389 6.14 -37.39 -43.14
C ALA A 389 5.75 -36.47 -44.31
N ALA A 390 4.46 -36.18 -44.49
CA ALA A 390 4.01 -35.23 -45.51
C ALA A 390 4.59 -33.82 -45.26
N ASP A 391 4.58 -33.33 -44.02
CA ASP A 391 5.17 -32.03 -43.66
C ASP A 391 6.69 -32.00 -43.93
N ALA A 392 7.39 -33.08 -43.58
CA ALA A 392 8.82 -33.22 -43.87
C ALA A 392 9.11 -33.24 -45.38
N LEU A 393 8.32 -33.96 -46.17
CA LEU A 393 8.46 -34.04 -47.62
C LEU A 393 8.18 -32.71 -48.32
N ILE A 394 7.20 -31.92 -47.86
CA ILE A 394 6.95 -30.55 -48.34
C ILE A 394 8.18 -29.68 -48.11
N GLU A 395 8.77 -29.75 -46.92
CA GLU A 395 9.97 -28.98 -46.60
C GLU A 395 11.16 -29.43 -47.45
N VAL A 396 11.38 -30.73 -47.62
CA VAL A 396 12.43 -31.27 -48.50
C VAL A 396 12.23 -30.78 -49.93
N LEU A 397 11.01 -30.86 -50.47
CA LEU A 397 10.71 -30.42 -51.84
C LEU A 397 11.04 -28.92 -52.05
N SER A 398 10.83 -28.09 -51.02
CA SER A 398 11.12 -26.66 -51.08
C SER A 398 12.61 -26.30 -51.03
N LYS A 399 13.45 -27.18 -50.46
CA LYS A 399 14.89 -26.92 -50.22
C LYS A 399 15.82 -27.78 -51.09
N ALA A 400 15.32 -28.86 -51.67
CA ALA A 400 16.10 -29.84 -52.40
C ALA A 400 16.78 -29.23 -53.63
N GLN A 401 18.10 -29.39 -53.71
CA GLN A 401 18.90 -28.98 -54.86
C GLN A 401 19.08 -30.11 -55.89
N LEU A 402 19.07 -31.37 -55.43
CA LEU A 402 19.26 -32.54 -56.28
C LEU A 402 17.96 -32.90 -57.01
N PRO A 403 17.96 -33.04 -58.35
CA PRO A 403 16.78 -33.43 -59.11
C PRO A 403 16.15 -34.73 -58.63
N GLU A 404 16.95 -35.75 -58.31
CA GLU A 404 16.50 -37.05 -57.84
C GLU A 404 15.77 -36.94 -56.49
N MET A 405 16.23 -36.04 -55.61
CA MET A 405 15.58 -35.79 -54.34
C MET A 405 14.23 -35.08 -54.49
N LYS A 406 14.12 -34.16 -55.46
CA LYS A 406 12.83 -33.54 -55.81
C LYS A 406 11.85 -34.57 -56.38
N ILE A 407 12.31 -35.43 -57.28
CA ILE A 407 11.51 -36.53 -57.86
C ILE A 407 10.98 -37.43 -56.74
N GLU A 408 11.84 -37.87 -55.83
CA GLU A 408 11.43 -38.77 -54.75
C GLU A 408 10.46 -38.10 -53.76
N ALA A 409 10.65 -36.82 -53.47
CA ALA A 409 9.72 -36.05 -52.65
C ALA A 409 8.36 -35.87 -53.33
N LEU A 410 8.32 -35.63 -54.65
CA LEU A 410 7.08 -35.57 -55.44
C LEU A 410 6.35 -36.91 -55.42
N ILE A 411 7.07 -38.02 -55.65
CA ILE A 411 6.51 -39.38 -55.60
C ILE A 411 5.95 -39.66 -54.21
N GLY A 412 6.69 -39.35 -53.15
CA GLY A 412 6.26 -39.52 -51.77
C GLY A 412 4.98 -38.75 -51.45
N LEU A 413 4.92 -37.45 -51.78
CA LEU A 413 3.72 -36.64 -51.60
C LEU A 413 2.52 -37.17 -52.40
N GLY A 414 2.76 -37.69 -53.61
CA GLY A 414 1.74 -38.34 -54.41
C GLY A 414 1.22 -39.65 -53.79
N LYS A 415 2.09 -40.47 -53.19
CA LYS A 415 1.68 -41.68 -52.44
C LYS A 415 0.82 -41.31 -51.22
N LEU A 416 1.18 -40.23 -50.53
CA LEU A 416 0.45 -39.73 -49.36
C LEU A 416 -0.82 -38.95 -49.71
N LYS A 417 -1.09 -38.71 -51.00
CA LYS A 417 -2.21 -37.88 -51.50
C LYS A 417 -2.18 -36.47 -50.90
N GLU A 418 -1.00 -35.90 -50.73
CA GLU A 418 -0.81 -34.62 -50.05
C GLU A 418 -1.09 -33.44 -50.98
N VAL A 419 -2.20 -32.76 -50.73
CA VAL A 419 -2.70 -31.66 -51.56
C VAL A 419 -2.17 -30.28 -51.16
N ARG A 420 -1.58 -30.14 -49.96
CA ARG A 420 -1.02 -28.86 -49.48
C ARG A 420 0.20 -28.40 -50.30
N ALA A 421 0.87 -29.33 -51.00
CA ALA A 421 2.01 -29.02 -51.86
C ALA A 421 1.64 -28.74 -53.33
N VAL A 422 0.36 -28.73 -53.71
CA VAL A 422 -0.07 -28.55 -55.12
C VAL A 422 0.54 -27.31 -55.77
N TYR A 423 0.57 -26.17 -55.07
CA TYR A 423 1.19 -24.96 -55.60
C TYR A 423 2.70 -25.13 -55.87
N LEU A 424 3.42 -25.80 -54.98
CA LEU A 424 4.85 -26.08 -55.15
C LEU A 424 5.09 -27.07 -56.31
N MET A 425 4.21 -28.08 -56.46
CA MET A 425 4.24 -29.01 -57.59
C MET A 425 3.97 -28.30 -58.92
N GLU A 426 3.03 -27.34 -58.97
CA GLU A 426 2.74 -26.53 -60.17
C GLU A 426 3.94 -25.68 -60.59
N GLN A 427 4.71 -25.15 -59.64
CA GLN A 427 5.95 -24.44 -59.96
C GLN A 427 6.99 -25.38 -60.59
N LEU A 428 7.08 -26.61 -60.07
CA LEU A 428 8.05 -27.61 -60.53
C LEU A 428 7.71 -28.20 -61.91
N THR A 429 6.52 -28.00 -62.47
CA THR A 429 6.23 -28.41 -63.86
C THR A 429 7.05 -27.63 -64.88
N ASN A 430 7.65 -26.50 -64.49
CA ASN A 430 8.57 -25.72 -65.31
C ASN A 430 10.03 -25.84 -64.85
N ASP A 431 10.37 -26.86 -64.03
CA ASP A 431 11.75 -27.10 -63.59
C ASP A 431 12.65 -27.43 -64.80
N PRO A 432 13.88 -26.89 -64.87
CA PRO A 432 14.79 -27.13 -65.99
C PRO A 432 15.18 -28.61 -66.15
N HIS A 433 15.09 -29.41 -65.08
CA HIS A 433 15.33 -30.84 -65.16
C HIS A 433 14.07 -31.56 -65.65
N GLU A 434 14.13 -32.11 -66.87
CA GLU A 434 12.98 -32.76 -67.53
C GLU A 434 12.30 -33.81 -66.65
N GLY A 435 13.07 -34.64 -65.93
CA GLY A 435 12.52 -35.65 -65.02
C GLY A 435 11.72 -35.06 -63.85
N VAL A 436 12.08 -33.87 -63.36
CA VAL A 436 11.35 -33.19 -62.26
C VAL A 436 10.05 -32.60 -62.81
N ALA A 437 10.11 -31.91 -63.95
CA ALA A 437 8.95 -31.32 -64.61
C ALA A 437 7.91 -32.38 -65.03
N PHE A 438 8.38 -33.51 -65.55
CA PHE A 438 7.56 -34.66 -65.90
C PHE A 438 6.89 -35.25 -64.66
N THR A 439 7.66 -35.58 -63.63
CA THR A 439 7.13 -36.17 -62.38
C THR A 439 6.12 -35.24 -61.71
N ALA A 440 6.38 -33.93 -61.64
CA ALA A 440 5.47 -32.96 -61.06
C ALA A 440 4.12 -32.94 -61.82
N SER A 441 4.17 -32.98 -63.15
CA SER A 441 2.97 -33.02 -64.00
C SER A 441 2.17 -34.30 -63.80
N GLU A 442 2.83 -35.45 -63.70
CA GLU A 442 2.19 -36.75 -63.46
C GLU A 442 1.54 -36.82 -62.08
N ILE A 443 2.25 -36.40 -61.03
CA ILE A 443 1.71 -36.42 -59.66
C ILE A 443 0.53 -35.48 -59.53
N LEU A 444 0.56 -34.30 -60.16
CA LEU A 444 -0.59 -33.39 -60.20
C LEU A 444 -1.81 -34.02 -60.89
N LEU A 445 -1.64 -34.69 -62.04
CA LEU A 445 -2.73 -35.43 -62.70
C LEU A 445 -3.28 -36.54 -61.80
N LYS A 446 -2.40 -37.27 -61.12
CA LYS A 446 -2.78 -38.34 -60.21
C LYS A 446 -3.57 -37.80 -59.01
N LEU A 447 -3.10 -36.74 -58.37
CA LEU A 447 -3.79 -36.10 -57.25
C LEU A 447 -5.15 -35.54 -57.67
N GLU A 448 -5.25 -34.91 -58.85
CA GLU A 448 -6.52 -34.42 -59.40
C GLU A 448 -7.52 -35.57 -59.59
N LYS A 449 -7.08 -36.70 -60.15
CA LYS A 449 -7.91 -37.90 -60.35
C LYS A 449 -8.32 -38.55 -59.03
N GLU A 450 -7.44 -38.60 -58.04
CA GLU A 450 -7.67 -39.33 -56.79
C GLU A 450 -8.33 -38.50 -55.68
N THR A 451 -8.18 -37.18 -55.70
CA THR A 451 -8.71 -36.27 -54.66
C THR A 451 -9.79 -35.31 -55.15
N GLY A 452 -9.95 -35.14 -56.47
CA GLY A 452 -10.94 -34.23 -57.07
C GLY A 452 -10.59 -32.75 -56.97
N ILE A 453 -9.43 -32.39 -56.44
CA ILE A 453 -8.96 -31.00 -56.35
C ILE A 453 -8.40 -30.57 -57.70
N LYS A 454 -9.04 -29.58 -58.33
CA LYS A 454 -8.62 -28.99 -59.61
C LYS A 454 -7.38 -28.10 -59.42
N ARG A 455 -6.48 -28.12 -60.41
CA ARG A 455 -5.30 -27.25 -60.51
C ARG A 455 -5.68 -25.77 -60.32
N SER A 456 -4.78 -24.99 -59.74
CA SER A 456 -4.96 -23.55 -59.49
C SER A 456 -4.98 -22.73 -60.78
N TYR A 457 -4.46 -23.27 -61.91
CA TYR A 457 -4.40 -22.59 -63.20
C TYR A 457 -4.98 -23.42 -64.36
N ASN A 458 -6.14 -23.01 -64.88
CA ASN A 458 -6.63 -23.39 -66.21
C ASN A 458 -5.93 -22.54 -67.27
N LYS A 459 -5.08 -23.14 -68.12
CA LYS A 459 -4.74 -22.58 -69.42
C LYS A 459 -5.43 -23.40 -70.51
N SER A 460 -6.69 -23.05 -70.80
CA SER A 460 -7.33 -23.39 -72.08
C SER A 460 -8.46 -22.41 -72.40
N GLU A 461 -8.20 -21.50 -73.35
CA GLU A 461 -9.13 -20.86 -74.27
C GLU A 461 -8.29 -19.86 -75.08
N SER A 462 -8.30 -19.76 -76.40
CA SER A 462 -8.72 -20.60 -77.53
C SER A 462 -8.07 -19.94 -78.76
N ILE A 463 -7.63 -20.70 -79.76
CA ILE A 463 -7.55 -20.20 -81.12
C ILE A 463 -8.64 -20.95 -81.88
N PRO A 464 -9.60 -20.23 -82.48
CA PRO A 464 -10.17 -20.70 -83.73
C PRO A 464 -10.03 -19.65 -84.85
N GLU A 465 -9.81 -20.20 -86.04
CA GLU A 465 -9.47 -19.55 -87.29
C GLU A 465 -10.56 -18.67 -87.92
N LYS A 466 -10.08 -17.71 -88.71
CA LYS A 466 -10.65 -17.06 -89.91
C LYS A 466 -12.17 -17.20 -90.17
N ASN A 467 -12.81 -16.03 -90.27
CA ASN A 467 -13.46 -15.62 -91.52
C ASN A 467 -13.59 -14.10 -91.60
N ILE A 468 -13.19 -13.54 -92.76
CA ILE A 468 -13.36 -12.12 -93.13
C ILE A 468 -14.54 -12.05 -94.11
N PRO A 469 -15.46 -11.09 -93.94
CA PRO A 469 -15.78 -10.18 -95.05
C PRO A 469 -15.89 -8.71 -94.57
N GLU A 470 -15.09 -7.79 -95.11
CA GLU A 470 -15.42 -6.84 -96.21
C GLU A 470 -15.80 -5.41 -95.76
N LYS A 471 -14.79 -4.54 -95.78
CA LYS A 471 -14.68 -3.21 -96.45
C LYS A 471 -15.86 -2.20 -96.48
N LYS A 472 -15.61 -1.00 -95.94
CA LYS A 472 -15.66 0.38 -96.56
C LYS A 472 -15.46 1.42 -95.44
N ILE A 473 -14.29 2.05 -95.22
CA ILE A 473 -13.59 3.16 -95.91
C ILE A 473 -14.42 4.45 -96.11
N GLY A 474 -13.99 5.52 -95.43
CA GLY A 474 -14.22 6.94 -95.78
C GLY A 474 -14.30 7.85 -94.54
N LYS A 475 -13.18 8.34 -93.99
CA LYS A 475 -12.61 9.72 -94.14
C LYS A 475 -13.50 10.82 -93.49
N SER A 476 -13.02 11.79 -92.72
CA SER A 476 -11.67 12.23 -92.33
C SER A 476 -11.81 13.50 -91.45
N ASN A 477 -10.86 13.72 -90.54
CA ASN A 477 -10.35 15.01 -90.01
C ASN A 477 -11.25 15.78 -89.01
N GLU A 478 -10.78 16.38 -87.91
CA GLU A 478 -9.45 16.88 -87.52
C GLU A 478 -9.35 17.04 -85.97
N ARG A 479 -8.11 17.13 -85.45
CA ARG A 479 -7.69 17.21 -84.02
C ARG A 479 -7.65 18.68 -83.51
N PRO A 480 -7.01 19.02 -82.35
CA PRO A 480 -7.00 18.52 -80.96
C PRO A 480 -7.46 19.64 -79.97
N ILE A 481 -7.60 19.45 -78.65
CA ILE A 481 -6.63 19.90 -77.61
C ILE A 481 -7.15 19.49 -76.19
N VAL A 482 -6.34 18.67 -75.52
CA VAL A 482 -5.86 18.71 -74.11
C VAL A 482 -6.84 18.92 -72.93
N LYS A 483 -7.08 17.78 -72.25
CA LYS A 483 -6.92 17.44 -70.82
C LYS A 483 -7.57 18.31 -69.71
N THR A 484 -8.56 17.72 -69.02
CA THR A 484 -8.51 17.17 -67.62
C THR A 484 -8.91 18.19 -66.54
N LYS A 485 -9.57 17.86 -65.41
CA LYS A 485 -9.99 16.60 -64.77
C LYS A 485 -10.93 16.93 -63.58
N THR A 486 -11.69 15.92 -63.16
CA THR A 486 -12.21 15.63 -61.78
C THR A 486 -13.29 16.54 -61.17
N VAL A 487 -14.53 16.06 -60.90
CA VAL A 487 -15.02 15.15 -59.81
C VAL A 487 -15.27 15.97 -58.53
N GLU A 488 -16.34 15.86 -57.75
CA GLU A 488 -17.55 15.02 -57.67
C GLU A 488 -18.50 15.61 -56.58
N ARG A 489 -19.79 15.23 -56.67
CA ARG A 489 -20.75 14.80 -55.61
C ARG A 489 -21.15 15.68 -54.41
N ILE A 490 -22.45 15.93 -54.15
CA ILE A 490 -23.64 15.14 -53.69
C ILE A 490 -23.95 15.38 -52.19
N ASP A 491 -25.24 15.63 -51.92
CA ASP A 491 -26.01 15.88 -50.68
C ASP A 491 -25.94 14.77 -49.60
N PRO A 492 -26.64 14.94 -48.45
CA PRO A 492 -27.67 13.92 -48.10
C PRO A 492 -28.85 14.35 -47.20
N GLU A 493 -29.87 13.48 -47.13
CA GLU A 493 -31.06 13.51 -46.24
C GLU A 493 -31.11 12.28 -45.28
N ASN A 494 -31.52 12.53 -44.02
CA ASN A 494 -32.44 11.81 -43.09
C ASN A 494 -32.25 10.37 -42.49
N LYS A 495 -32.37 10.35 -41.12
CA LYS A 495 -33.08 9.45 -40.16
C LYS A 495 -32.53 8.11 -39.57
N ASN A 496 -32.37 8.16 -38.22
CA ASN A 496 -32.79 7.26 -37.10
C ASN A 496 -32.06 5.94 -36.68
N ASP A 497 -31.31 6.05 -35.55
CA ASP A 497 -31.34 5.29 -34.24
C ASP A 497 -30.89 3.80 -34.09
N PRO A 498 -30.49 3.28 -32.89
CA PRO A 498 -29.45 3.71 -31.91
C PRO A 498 -28.50 2.59 -31.36
N ASN A 499 -27.48 3.02 -30.59
CA ASN A 499 -26.64 2.32 -29.58
C ASN A 499 -25.57 1.29 -30.03
N THR A 500 -24.28 1.57 -29.78
CA THR A 500 -23.48 1.04 -28.63
C THR A 500 -22.03 1.56 -28.67
N ALA A 501 -21.65 2.23 -27.57
CA ALA A 501 -20.35 2.46 -26.92
C ALA A 501 -18.96 2.30 -27.62
N ILE A 502 -18.04 3.16 -27.11
CA ILE A 502 -16.59 3.00 -26.87
C ILE A 502 -15.63 3.85 -27.73
N ASN A 503 -15.08 4.87 -27.04
CA ASN A 503 -13.72 5.44 -27.06
C ASN A 503 -12.98 5.71 -28.39
N VAL A 504 -12.45 6.93 -28.52
CA VAL A 504 -11.01 7.26 -28.32
C VAL A 504 -10.71 8.63 -28.98
N VAL A 505 -10.42 9.62 -28.13
CA VAL A 505 -9.27 10.54 -28.19
C VAL A 505 -9.01 11.29 -29.51
N LYS A 506 -9.28 12.62 -29.52
CA LYS A 506 -8.25 13.68 -29.48
C LYS A 506 -8.88 15.07 -29.64
N THR A 507 -8.69 15.89 -28.61
CA THR A 507 -8.65 17.35 -28.65
C THR A 507 -7.74 17.85 -29.79
N PRO A 508 -7.97 19.06 -30.34
CA PRO A 508 -7.29 20.24 -29.78
C PRO A 508 -8.21 21.50 -29.75
N VAL A 509 -8.22 22.26 -28.66
CA VAL A 509 -7.46 23.52 -28.47
C VAL A 509 -8.45 24.72 -28.47
N VAL A 510 -8.70 25.31 -27.29
CA VAL A 510 -8.25 26.66 -26.84
C VAL A 510 -9.11 27.75 -27.51
N THR A 511 -9.88 28.58 -26.81
CA THR A 511 -9.58 29.57 -25.75
C THR A 511 -10.87 29.81 -24.92
N GLU A 512 -10.81 30.00 -23.59
CA GLU A 512 -10.76 31.34 -22.92
C GLU A 512 -11.72 32.36 -23.56
N SER A 513 -12.65 33.05 -22.89
CA SER A 513 -12.63 33.61 -21.54
C SER A 513 -13.96 34.37 -21.29
N ASN A 514 -14.25 34.63 -20.01
CA ASN A 514 -14.92 35.82 -19.43
C ASN A 514 -16.39 36.12 -19.80
N ILE A 515 -17.33 35.99 -18.85
CA ILE A 515 -17.73 36.94 -17.77
C ILE A 515 -18.73 38.00 -18.25
N SER A 516 -19.90 37.97 -17.56
CA SER A 516 -20.90 39.00 -17.24
C SER A 516 -21.55 39.85 -18.34
N GLU A 517 -22.89 39.83 -18.37
CA GLU A 517 -23.78 40.94 -17.96
C GLU A 517 -25.23 40.60 -18.41
N GLU A 518 -26.17 40.51 -17.45
CA GLU A 518 -27.25 41.49 -17.22
C GLU A 518 -28.38 41.52 -18.27
N GLU A 519 -29.58 41.13 -17.84
CA GLU A 519 -30.91 41.69 -18.14
C GLU A 519 -31.96 40.79 -17.43
N LYS A 520 -33.04 41.22 -16.78
CA LYS A 520 -33.64 42.51 -16.41
C LYS A 520 -34.92 42.20 -15.61
N ALA A 521 -35.44 43.24 -14.94
CA ALA A 521 -36.83 43.46 -14.49
C ALA A 521 -37.20 42.95 -13.08
N LYS A 522 -37.95 43.66 -12.23
CA LYS A 522 -38.56 45.02 -12.21
C LYS A 522 -39.07 45.23 -10.75
N ILE A 523 -38.70 46.32 -10.07
CA ILE A 523 -39.51 47.53 -9.77
C ILE A 523 -40.55 47.39 -8.64
N ASP A 524 -40.28 48.09 -7.53
CA ASP A 524 -41.13 49.04 -6.75
C ASP A 524 -40.62 49.06 -5.29
N SER A 525 -40.39 50.14 -4.57
CA SER A 525 -40.60 51.59 -4.72
C SER A 525 -39.84 52.27 -3.55
N LEU A 526 -39.15 53.38 -3.79
CA LEU A 526 -38.55 54.30 -2.78
C LEU A 526 -39.35 55.61 -2.77
N PRO A 527 -39.43 56.36 -1.65
CA PRO A 527 -38.35 57.28 -1.25
C PRO A 527 -38.02 57.23 0.27
N ALA A 528 -36.76 57.14 0.70
CA ALA A 528 -35.71 58.19 0.82
C ALA A 528 -35.80 58.98 2.17
N PRO A 529 -34.71 59.60 2.66
CA PRO A 529 -34.19 59.36 4.02
C PRO A 529 -34.17 60.61 4.90
N THR A 530 -33.94 60.44 6.21
CA THR A 530 -33.44 61.53 7.07
C THR A 530 -32.41 61.03 8.08
N LEU A 531 -31.21 61.60 7.98
CA LEU A 531 -30.23 61.74 9.05
C LEU A 531 -30.83 62.46 10.26
N ASN A 532 -30.52 62.04 11.48
CA ASN A 532 -29.62 62.73 12.42
C ASN A 532 -29.87 62.37 13.90
N ASP A 533 -28.76 62.44 14.63
CA ASP A 533 -28.59 62.79 16.04
C ASP A 533 -28.82 61.77 17.17
N ARG A 534 -27.68 61.39 17.75
CA ARG A 534 -27.31 61.58 19.17
C ARG A 534 -28.37 61.22 20.23
N ARG A 535 -28.10 60.13 20.95
CA ARG A 535 -27.82 60.16 22.39
C ARG A 535 -27.09 58.90 22.84
#